data_AF-A0A2G0ZBF4-F1
#
_entry.id   AF-A0A2G0ZBF4-F1
#
_cell.length_a   1.000
_cell.length_b   1.000
_cell.length_c   1.000
_cell.angle_alpha   90.00
_cell.angle_beta   90.00
_cell.angle_gamma   90.00
#
_symmetry.space_group_name_H-M   'P 1'
#
loop_
_entity.id
_entity.type
_entity.pdbx_description
1 polymer ?
#
loop_
_entity_poly.entity_id
_entity_poly.type
_entity_poly.pdbx_seq_one_letter_code
_entity_poly.pdbx_strand_id
1 'polypeptide(L)'
;MKNVIDFPSSLPVEHIDEENMAKHGDAALLLRCFEIVKDTLEVISEPEYSIENGDDTHVDLIRAFYALKVLFRRKTGHDADVVAREHWEAMGRHLLEGAPMPEQRIPIVTVPGNPNPPSAFDDLTDLQLANASLSYARRVSESIMTHSPEALDMAEARLLSIDATTAMHVLKQRLAGDAPGDASATVKRTTARGETLQ
;
A
#
# COMPACT_ATOMS: atom_id res chain seq x y z
N MET A 1 -0.54 -53.26 -35.20
CA MET A 1 0.11 -52.55 -34.08
C MET A 1 -0.01 -51.06 -34.33
N LYS A 2 -0.90 -50.37 -33.61
CA LYS A 2 -1.05 -48.91 -33.65
C LYS A 2 -0.11 -48.34 -32.59
N ASN A 3 0.96 -47.66 -33.00
CA ASN A 3 1.76 -46.86 -32.08
C ASN A 3 0.95 -45.58 -31.79
N VAL A 4 0.24 -45.58 -30.66
CA VAL A 4 -0.34 -44.36 -30.09
C VAL A 4 0.82 -43.62 -29.42
N ILE A 5 1.17 -42.46 -29.97
CA ILE A 5 2.12 -41.54 -29.33
C ILE A 5 1.33 -40.87 -28.20
N ASP A 6 1.59 -41.29 -26.96
CA ASP A 6 1.15 -40.56 -25.77
C ASP A 6 1.95 -39.26 -25.74
N PHE A 7 1.28 -38.14 -26.03
CA PHE A 7 1.84 -36.84 -25.75
C PHE A 7 1.90 -36.66 -24.23
N PRO A 8 3.03 -36.20 -23.67
CA PRO A 8 3.09 -35.90 -22.24
C PRO A 8 1.96 -34.93 -21.90
N SER A 9 1.28 -35.19 -20.78
CA SER A 9 0.21 -34.35 -20.25
C SER A 9 0.61 -32.88 -20.32
N SER A 10 -0.26 -32.06 -20.90
CA SER A 10 -0.06 -30.62 -21.05
C SER A 10 0.47 -30.04 -19.74
N LEU A 11 1.64 -29.39 -19.81
CA LEU A 11 2.17 -28.63 -18.69
C LEU A 11 1.08 -27.66 -18.21
N PRO A 12 0.96 -27.43 -16.89
CA PRO A 12 -0.03 -26.50 -16.36
C PRO A 12 0.15 -25.15 -17.05
N VAL A 13 -0.92 -24.67 -17.70
CA VAL A 13 -0.92 -23.37 -18.35
C VAL A 13 -0.75 -22.32 -17.27
N GLU A 14 0.34 -21.57 -17.34
CA GLU A 14 0.54 -20.44 -16.44
C GLU A 14 -0.40 -19.32 -16.86
N HIS A 15 -1.38 -19.03 -16.00
CA HIS A 15 -2.25 -17.88 -16.17
C HIS A 15 -1.50 -16.61 -15.75
N ILE A 16 -1.37 -15.67 -16.68
CA ILE A 16 -0.83 -14.33 -16.42
C ILE A 16 -2.01 -13.45 -16.04
N ASP A 17 -2.28 -13.38 -14.74
CA ASP A 17 -3.38 -12.62 -14.16
C ASP A 17 -2.98 -12.00 -12.81
N GLU A 18 -3.90 -11.24 -12.20
CA GLU A 18 -3.67 -10.59 -10.92
C GLU A 18 -3.48 -11.58 -9.76
N GLU A 19 -4.12 -12.76 -9.80
CA GLU A 19 -4.03 -13.76 -8.73
C GLU A 19 -2.65 -14.42 -8.72
N ASN A 20 -2.08 -14.69 -9.89
CA ASN A 20 -0.72 -15.14 -10.04
C ASN A 20 0.27 -14.10 -9.50
N MET A 21 0.15 -12.85 -9.94
CA MET A 21 1.06 -11.77 -9.53
C MET A 21 0.97 -11.47 -8.02
N ALA A 22 -0.22 -11.60 -7.42
CA ALA A 22 -0.44 -11.36 -5.99
C ALA A 22 0.34 -12.31 -5.06
N LYS A 23 0.90 -13.41 -5.58
CA LYS A 23 1.75 -14.33 -4.79
C LYS A 23 3.13 -13.74 -4.49
N HIS A 24 3.55 -12.71 -5.22
CA HIS A 24 4.85 -12.08 -5.07
C HIS A 24 4.78 -10.82 -4.20
N GLY A 25 5.89 -10.52 -3.50
CA GLY A 25 6.02 -9.30 -2.71
C GLY A 25 6.28 -8.06 -3.58
N ASP A 26 5.97 -6.87 -3.04
CA ASP A 26 6.02 -5.60 -3.78
C ASP A 26 7.39 -5.32 -4.42
N ALA A 27 8.48 -5.56 -3.70
CA ALA A 27 9.83 -5.34 -4.21
C ALA A 27 10.15 -6.23 -5.42
N ALA A 28 9.69 -7.49 -5.40
CA ALA A 28 9.90 -8.42 -6.50
C ALA A 28 9.06 -8.03 -7.73
N LEU A 29 7.79 -7.66 -7.52
CA LEU A 29 6.92 -7.15 -8.58
C LEU A 29 7.49 -5.87 -9.21
N LEU A 30 7.95 -4.92 -8.39
CA LEU A 30 8.52 -3.67 -8.85
C LEU A 30 9.81 -3.89 -9.64
N LEU A 31 10.71 -4.75 -9.15
CA LEU A 31 11.93 -5.10 -9.87
C LEU A 31 11.62 -5.73 -11.21
N ARG A 32 10.65 -6.67 -11.25
CA ARG A 32 10.22 -7.31 -12.50
C ARG A 32 9.66 -6.29 -13.50
N CYS A 33 8.86 -5.32 -13.04
CA CYS A 33 8.39 -4.23 -13.89
C CYS A 33 9.55 -3.41 -14.47
N PHE A 34 10.56 -3.08 -13.67
CA PHE A 34 11.74 -2.35 -14.14
C PHE A 34 12.52 -3.13 -15.21
N GLU A 35 12.74 -4.43 -14.99
CA GLU A 35 13.41 -5.31 -15.95
C GLU A 35 12.64 -5.33 -17.28
N ILE A 36 11.33 -5.59 -17.23
CA ILE A 36 10.49 -5.67 -18.44
C ILE A 36 10.50 -4.34 -19.21
N VAL A 37 10.33 -3.21 -18.52
CA VAL A 37 10.35 -1.90 -19.18
C VAL A 37 11.70 -1.62 -19.81
N LYS A 38 12.80 -1.95 -19.12
CA LYS A 38 14.16 -1.80 -19.66
C LYS A 38 14.34 -2.64 -20.93
N ASP A 39 13.98 -3.92 -20.88
CA ASP A 39 14.16 -4.83 -22.01
C ASP A 39 13.27 -4.43 -23.19
N THR A 40 12.03 -3.98 -22.91
CA THR A 40 11.12 -3.44 -23.93
C THR A 40 11.72 -2.20 -24.61
N LEU A 41 12.32 -1.29 -23.84
CA LEU A 41 12.96 -0.09 -24.38
C LEU A 41 14.17 -0.43 -25.25
N GLU A 42 14.93 -1.48 -24.92
CA GLU A 42 16.02 -1.98 -25.76
C GLU A 42 15.47 -2.47 -27.11
N VAL A 43 14.39 -3.27 -27.12
CA VAL A 43 13.74 -3.77 -28.35
C VAL A 43 13.21 -2.63 -29.22
N ILE A 44 12.47 -1.68 -28.66
CA ILE A 44 11.87 -0.57 -29.43
C ILE A 44 12.93 0.40 -29.96
N SER A 45 14.09 0.49 -29.31
CA SER A 45 15.18 1.36 -29.76
C SER A 45 15.89 0.85 -31.02
N GLU A 46 15.70 -0.44 -31.36
CA GLU A 46 16.25 -1.03 -32.56
C GLU A 46 15.26 -0.87 -33.73
N PRO A 47 15.63 -0.14 -34.81
CA PRO A 47 14.70 0.22 -35.89
C PRO A 47 14.16 -0.97 -36.71
N GLU A 48 14.75 -2.14 -36.52
CA GLU A 48 14.42 -3.39 -37.22
C GLU A 48 13.44 -4.26 -36.43
N TYR A 49 13.20 -3.92 -35.16
CA TYR A 49 12.34 -4.70 -34.27
C TYR A 49 11.05 -3.95 -33.96
N SER A 50 9.96 -4.70 -33.94
CA SER A 50 8.65 -4.24 -33.51
C SER A 50 8.04 -5.27 -32.58
N ILE A 51 7.30 -4.80 -31.58
CA ILE A 51 6.57 -5.69 -30.66
C ILE A 51 5.36 -6.23 -31.40
N GLU A 52 5.35 -7.55 -31.62
CA GLU A 52 4.28 -8.28 -32.26
C GLU A 52 3.34 -8.91 -31.23
N ASN A 53 2.07 -9.05 -31.60
CA ASN A 53 1.10 -9.69 -30.71
C ASN A 53 1.47 -11.17 -30.49
N GLY A 54 1.77 -11.50 -29.24
CA GLY A 54 2.10 -12.85 -28.80
C GLY A 54 3.59 -13.14 -28.79
N ASP A 55 4.44 -12.16 -29.12
CA ASP A 55 5.88 -12.27 -28.88
C ASP A 55 6.21 -12.18 -27.38
N ASP A 56 7.45 -12.51 -27.04
CA ASP A 56 7.89 -12.55 -25.65
C ASP A 56 7.80 -11.17 -24.98
N THR A 57 8.11 -10.10 -25.71
CA THR A 57 8.05 -8.72 -25.20
C THR A 57 6.61 -8.28 -24.92
N HIS A 58 5.65 -8.65 -25.77
CA HIS A 58 4.23 -8.42 -25.58
C HIS A 58 3.71 -9.16 -24.36
N VAL A 59 4.07 -10.44 -24.22
CA VAL A 59 3.70 -11.24 -23.04
C VAL A 59 4.31 -10.66 -21.77
N ASP A 60 5.56 -10.21 -21.80
CA ASP A 60 6.21 -9.55 -20.67
C ASP A 60 5.55 -8.22 -20.33
N LEU A 61 5.16 -7.40 -21.30
CA LEU A 61 4.39 -6.18 -21.05
C LEU A 61 3.05 -6.49 -20.36
N ILE A 62 2.37 -7.59 -20.73
CA ILE A 62 1.16 -8.05 -20.03
C ILE A 62 1.49 -8.42 -18.57
N ARG A 63 2.61 -9.10 -18.31
CA ARG A 63 3.05 -9.42 -16.94
C ARG A 63 3.32 -8.15 -16.12
N ALA A 64 4.03 -7.18 -16.70
CA ALA A 64 4.30 -5.89 -16.04
C ALA A 64 3.00 -5.14 -15.74
N PHE A 65 2.02 -5.16 -16.67
CA PHE A 65 0.71 -4.57 -16.45
C PHE A 65 0.00 -5.16 -15.22
N TYR A 66 -0.12 -6.49 -15.13
CA TYR A 66 -0.76 -7.11 -13.96
C TYR A 66 0.02 -6.92 -12.66
N ALA A 67 1.35 -6.92 -12.71
CA ALA A 67 2.17 -6.58 -11.56
C ALA A 67 1.91 -5.15 -11.06
N LEU A 68 1.81 -4.18 -11.98
CA LEU A 68 1.44 -2.80 -11.65
C LEU A 68 0.02 -2.69 -11.09
N LYS A 69 -0.95 -3.44 -11.63
CA LYS A 69 -2.31 -3.51 -11.07
C LYS A 69 -2.30 -3.99 -9.62
N VAL A 70 -1.56 -5.06 -9.32
CA VAL A 70 -1.43 -5.60 -7.96
C VAL A 70 -0.79 -4.57 -7.03
N LEU A 71 0.31 -3.93 -7.44
CA LEU A 71 0.97 -2.87 -6.68
C LEU A 71 0.05 -1.69 -6.41
N PHE A 72 -0.70 -1.25 -7.43
CA PHE A 72 -1.65 -0.15 -7.31
C PHE A 72 -2.78 -0.50 -6.34
N ARG A 73 -3.38 -1.69 -6.48
CA ARG A 73 -4.44 -2.16 -5.57
C ARG A 73 -3.95 -2.27 -4.15
N ARG A 74 -2.77 -2.84 -3.92
CA ARG A 74 -2.14 -2.90 -2.60
C ARG A 74 -1.97 -1.51 -2.00
N LYS A 75 -1.44 -0.56 -2.78
CA LYS A 75 -1.14 0.79 -2.28
C LYS A 75 -2.35 1.69 -2.07
N THR A 76 -3.42 1.48 -2.83
CA THR A 76 -4.57 2.38 -2.90
C THR A 76 -5.86 1.75 -2.42
N GLY A 77 -5.98 0.42 -2.45
CA GLY A 77 -7.23 -0.31 -2.27
C GLY A 77 -8.17 -0.26 -3.48
N HIS A 78 -7.76 0.30 -4.62
CA HIS A 78 -8.60 0.48 -5.81
C HIS A 78 -8.08 -0.30 -7.02
N ASP A 79 -8.96 -0.57 -7.98
CA ASP A 79 -8.58 -1.13 -9.28
C ASP A 79 -8.00 -0.03 -10.17
N ALA A 80 -6.78 -0.25 -10.66
CA ALA A 80 -6.08 0.68 -11.54
C ALA A 80 -6.85 0.97 -12.83
N ASP A 81 -7.54 -0.04 -13.40
CA ASP A 81 -8.26 0.12 -14.67
C ASP A 81 -9.46 1.05 -14.52
N VAL A 82 -10.17 0.93 -13.39
CA VAL A 82 -11.30 1.78 -13.06
C VAL A 82 -10.83 3.23 -12.88
N VAL A 83 -9.79 3.44 -12.07
CA VAL A 83 -9.26 4.78 -11.80
C VAL A 83 -8.70 5.43 -13.07
N ALA A 84 -7.97 4.68 -13.89
CA ALA A 84 -7.41 5.19 -15.14
C ALA A 84 -8.52 5.61 -16.12
N ARG A 85 -9.57 4.80 -16.26
CA ARG A 85 -10.74 5.13 -17.09
C ARG A 85 -11.46 6.38 -16.60
N GLU A 86 -11.70 6.50 -15.29
CA GLU A 86 -12.34 7.69 -14.71
C GLU A 86 -11.51 8.96 -14.94
N HIS A 87 -10.18 8.86 -14.78
CA HIS A 87 -9.25 9.97 -15.06
C HIS A 87 -9.28 10.36 -16.54
N TRP A 88 -9.33 9.37 -17.44
CA TRP A 88 -9.43 9.59 -18.88
C TRP A 88 -10.75 10.28 -19.26
N GLU A 89 -11.88 9.78 -18.76
CA GLU A 89 -13.20 10.37 -19.00
C GLU A 89 -13.33 11.79 -18.45
N ALA A 90 -12.80 12.04 -17.25
CA ALA A 90 -12.76 13.38 -16.66
C ALA A 90 -11.92 14.35 -17.50
N MET A 91 -10.76 13.90 -17.99
CA MET A 91 -9.92 14.70 -18.89
C MET A 91 -10.61 14.93 -20.24
N GLY A 92 -11.29 13.92 -20.78
CA GLY A 92 -12.08 14.03 -22.00
C GLY A 92 -13.14 15.12 -21.91
N ARG A 93 -13.89 15.18 -20.80
CA ARG A 93 -14.88 16.24 -20.56
C ARG A 93 -14.23 17.63 -20.46
N HIS A 94 -13.09 17.75 -19.82
CA HIS A 94 -12.35 19.02 -19.78
C HIS A 94 -11.95 19.49 -21.18
N LEU A 95 -11.33 18.60 -21.96
CA LEU A 95 -10.77 18.93 -23.27
C LEU A 95 -11.83 19.13 -24.36
N LEU A 96 -12.94 18.37 -24.32
CA LEU A 96 -13.95 18.35 -25.39
C LEU A 96 -15.20 19.17 -25.05
N GLU A 97 -15.55 19.27 -23.77
CA GLU A 97 -16.80 19.92 -23.32
C GLU A 97 -16.54 21.24 -22.57
N GLY A 98 -15.28 21.61 -22.34
CA GLY A 98 -14.91 22.83 -21.62
C GLY A 98 -15.22 22.77 -20.12
N ALA A 99 -15.36 21.57 -19.54
CA ALA A 99 -15.52 21.39 -18.10
C ALA A 99 -14.29 21.91 -17.32
N PRO A 100 -14.38 22.15 -16.00
CA PRO A 100 -13.21 22.49 -15.19
C PRO A 100 -12.11 21.42 -15.23
N MET A 101 -10.85 21.83 -15.06
CA MET A 101 -9.71 20.91 -14.99
C MET A 101 -9.92 19.90 -13.84
N PRO A 102 -9.91 18.58 -14.12
CA PRO A 102 -10.10 17.59 -13.07
C PRO A 102 -8.87 17.49 -12.17
N GLU A 103 -9.08 17.27 -10.87
CA GLU A 103 -7.99 17.18 -9.90
C GLU A 103 -7.16 15.88 -9.98
N GLN A 104 -7.52 14.91 -10.84
CA GLN A 104 -6.84 13.63 -11.10
C GLN A 104 -6.14 12.99 -9.87
N ARG A 105 -6.80 13.03 -8.71
CA ARG A 105 -6.26 12.44 -7.48
C ARG A 105 -6.36 10.92 -7.56
N ILE A 106 -5.32 10.23 -7.11
CA ILE A 106 -5.39 8.79 -6.88
C ILE A 106 -6.16 8.58 -5.57
N PRO A 107 -7.33 7.92 -5.60
CA PRO A 107 -8.08 7.63 -4.39
C PRO A 107 -7.28 6.62 -3.56
N ILE A 108 -7.17 6.84 -2.25
CA ILE A 108 -6.52 5.91 -1.33
C ILE A 108 -7.59 5.51 -0.32
N VAL A 109 -7.87 4.21 -0.20
CA VAL A 109 -8.76 3.68 0.82
C VAL A 109 -8.19 4.03 2.18
N THR A 110 -8.93 4.86 2.90
CA THR A 110 -8.69 5.15 4.31
C THR A 110 -9.57 4.24 5.15
N VAL A 111 -9.02 3.66 6.22
CA VAL A 111 -9.85 2.92 7.19
C VAL A 111 -10.95 3.84 7.72
N PRO A 112 -12.23 3.44 7.67
CA PRO A 112 -13.31 4.22 8.24
C PRO A 112 -13.15 4.24 9.76
N GLY A 113 -12.74 5.37 10.31
CA GLY A 113 -12.55 5.56 11.73
C GLY A 113 -11.61 6.71 12.03
N ASN A 114 -11.92 7.43 13.10
CA ASN A 114 -10.96 8.34 13.71
C ASN A 114 -10.32 7.62 14.91
N PRO A 115 -9.07 7.97 15.26
CA PRO A 115 -8.51 7.54 16.54
C PRO A 115 -9.48 7.86 17.68
N ASN A 116 -9.51 6.99 18.68
CA ASN A 116 -10.37 7.19 19.84
C ASN A 116 -9.95 8.47 20.58
N PRO A 117 -10.89 9.36 20.94
CA PRO A 117 -10.57 10.54 21.73
C PRO A 117 -10.05 10.13 23.12
N PRO A 118 -9.26 10.96 23.80
CA PRO A 118 -8.78 10.66 25.16
C PRO A 118 -9.91 10.29 26.14
N SER A 119 -11.08 10.90 25.98
CA SER A 119 -12.26 10.65 26.81
C SER A 119 -12.81 9.23 26.70
N ALA A 120 -12.52 8.51 25.61
CA ALA A 120 -12.90 7.10 25.47
C ALA A 120 -12.15 6.18 26.43
N PHE A 121 -11.08 6.69 27.08
CA PHE A 121 -10.24 5.96 28.01
C PHE A 121 -10.52 6.35 29.48
N ASP A 122 -11.46 7.27 29.73
CA ASP A 122 -11.72 7.83 31.06
C ASP A 122 -12.24 6.77 32.05
N ASP A 123 -13.04 5.82 31.58
CA ASP A 123 -13.63 4.77 32.41
C ASP A 123 -12.70 3.58 32.67
N LEU A 124 -11.50 3.55 32.06
CA LEU A 124 -10.55 2.46 32.22
C LEU A 124 -9.72 2.63 33.47
N THR A 125 -9.46 1.55 34.21
CA THR A 125 -8.46 1.53 35.29
C THR A 125 -7.04 1.63 34.74
N ASP A 126 -6.06 1.97 35.60
CA ASP A 126 -4.65 2.09 35.20
C ASP A 126 -4.10 0.82 34.55
N LEU A 127 -4.45 -0.35 35.09
CA LEU A 127 -4.08 -1.64 34.51
C LEU A 127 -4.74 -1.87 33.13
N GLN A 128 -6.00 -1.45 32.97
CA GLN A 128 -6.69 -1.54 31.68
C GLN A 128 -6.08 -0.59 30.64
N LEU A 129 -5.65 0.62 31.04
CA LEU A 129 -4.95 1.55 30.17
C LEU A 129 -3.61 0.99 29.68
N ALA A 130 -2.82 0.42 30.60
CA ALA A 130 -1.55 -0.23 30.26
C ALA A 130 -1.76 -1.41 29.30
N ASN A 131 -2.75 -2.27 29.57
CA ASN A 131 -3.09 -3.41 28.73
C ASN A 131 -3.61 -2.98 27.35
N ALA A 132 -4.45 -1.95 27.28
CA ALA A 132 -4.96 -1.40 26.02
C ALA A 132 -3.82 -0.85 25.16
N SER A 133 -2.93 -0.03 25.75
CA SER A 133 -1.77 0.51 25.07
C SER A 133 -0.87 -0.59 24.48
N LEU A 134 -0.53 -1.59 25.29
CA LEU A 134 0.31 -2.71 24.87
C LEU A 134 -0.38 -3.57 23.79
N SER A 135 -1.69 -3.81 23.91
CA SER A 135 -2.45 -4.60 22.94
C SER A 135 -2.53 -3.91 21.58
N TYR A 136 -2.78 -2.60 21.56
CA TYR A 136 -2.76 -1.82 20.32
C TYR A 136 -1.36 -1.79 19.72
N ALA A 137 -0.32 -1.52 20.51
CA ALA A 137 1.07 -1.52 20.05
C ALA A 137 1.49 -2.88 19.47
N ARG A 138 1.03 -3.99 20.07
CA ARG A 138 1.28 -5.34 19.56
C ARG A 138 0.64 -5.55 18.19
N ARG A 139 -0.62 -5.16 18.00
CA ARG A 139 -1.30 -5.26 16.70
C ARG A 139 -0.59 -4.44 15.62
N VAL A 140 -0.10 -3.24 15.96
CA VAL A 140 0.73 -2.44 15.06
C VAL A 140 2.00 -3.19 14.67
N SER A 141 2.70 -3.78 15.65
CA SER A 141 3.90 -4.57 15.41
C SER A 141 3.61 -5.78 14.51
N GLU A 142 2.49 -6.47 14.71
CA GLU A 142 2.07 -7.61 13.88
C GLU A 142 1.80 -7.16 12.43
N SER A 143 1.11 -6.03 12.21
CA SER A 143 0.90 -5.45 10.88
C SER A 143 2.21 -5.05 10.20
N ILE A 144 3.18 -4.52 10.94
CA ILE A 144 4.49 -4.15 10.39
C ILE A 144 5.33 -5.39 10.06
N MET A 145 5.37 -6.38 10.96
CA MET A 145 6.19 -7.60 10.82
C MET A 145 5.68 -8.53 9.72
N THR A 146 4.37 -8.51 9.45
CA THR A 146 3.79 -9.23 8.31
C THR A 146 4.06 -8.54 6.98
N HIS A 147 4.71 -7.36 6.98
CA HIS A 147 4.96 -6.54 5.81
C HIS A 147 3.72 -6.40 4.93
N SER A 148 2.53 -6.29 5.53
CA SER A 148 1.30 -6.29 4.76
C SER A 148 1.37 -5.18 3.71
N PRO A 149 1.31 -5.53 2.41
CA PRO A 149 1.40 -4.53 1.35
C PRO A 149 0.07 -3.79 1.19
N GLU A 150 -0.99 -4.25 1.85
CA GLU A 150 -2.34 -3.72 1.73
C GLU A 150 -2.49 -2.39 2.49
N ALA A 151 -2.99 -1.36 1.80
CA ALA A 151 -3.15 -0.01 2.33
C ALA A 151 -4.08 0.05 3.54
N LEU A 152 -5.08 -0.83 3.57
CA LEU A 152 -6.04 -0.94 4.68
C LEU A 152 -5.33 -1.36 5.97
N ASP A 153 -4.50 -2.39 5.93
CA ASP A 153 -3.78 -2.88 7.11
C ASP A 153 -2.82 -1.82 7.66
N MET A 154 -2.18 -1.07 6.77
CA MET A 154 -1.30 0.03 7.16
C MET A 154 -2.06 1.24 7.74
N ALA A 155 -3.23 1.56 7.19
CA ALA A 155 -4.10 2.60 7.73
C ALA A 155 -4.68 2.20 9.10
N GLU A 156 -5.02 0.93 9.31
CA GLU A 156 -5.46 0.41 10.61
C GLU A 156 -4.32 0.47 11.62
N ALA A 157 -3.12 0.01 11.25
CA ALA A 157 -1.93 0.09 12.10
C ALA A 157 -1.64 1.55 12.53
N ARG A 158 -1.87 2.53 11.65
CA ARG A 158 -1.73 3.94 12.00
C ARG A 158 -2.74 4.38 13.06
N LEU A 159 -4.01 4.01 12.93
CA LEU A 159 -5.04 4.32 13.92
C LEU A 159 -4.71 3.69 15.27
N LEU A 160 -4.37 2.40 15.28
CA LEU A 160 -4.01 1.67 16.49
C LEU A 160 -2.75 2.23 17.16
N SER A 161 -1.78 2.74 16.38
CA SER A 161 -0.60 3.39 16.94
C SER A 161 -0.97 4.67 17.69
N ILE A 162 -1.92 5.46 17.17
CA ILE A 162 -2.40 6.66 17.86
C ILE A 162 -3.13 6.25 19.14
N ASP A 163 -4.05 5.30 19.07
CA ASP A 163 -4.79 4.80 20.25
C ASP A 163 -3.85 4.24 21.33
N ALA A 164 -2.80 3.52 20.94
CA ALA A 164 -1.78 3.02 21.86
C ALA A 164 -1.09 4.15 22.63
N THR A 165 -0.73 5.23 21.92
CA THR A 165 -0.09 6.41 22.53
C THR A 165 -1.06 7.23 23.38
N THR A 166 -2.32 7.34 22.97
CA THR A 166 -3.36 8.04 23.73
C THR A 166 -3.64 7.34 25.05
N ALA A 167 -3.83 6.01 25.05
CA ALA A 167 -4.03 5.23 26.28
C ALA A 167 -2.84 5.36 27.25
N MET A 168 -1.61 5.32 26.74
CA MET A 168 -0.41 5.53 27.55
C MET A 168 -0.30 6.96 28.09
N HIS A 169 -0.74 7.96 27.31
CA HIS A 169 -0.76 9.34 27.73
C HIS A 169 -1.73 9.57 28.90
N VAL A 170 -2.95 9.04 28.81
CA VAL A 170 -3.95 9.11 29.89
C VAL A 170 -3.41 8.43 31.16
N LEU A 171 -2.81 7.24 31.03
CA LEU A 171 -2.17 6.56 32.16
C LEU A 171 -1.06 7.40 32.79
N LYS A 172 -0.16 7.97 31.96
CA LYS A 172 0.91 8.84 32.43
C LYS A 172 0.36 10.03 33.21
N GLN A 173 -0.68 10.70 32.70
CA GLN A 173 -1.29 11.85 33.37
C GLN A 173 -1.86 11.47 34.74
N ARG A 174 -2.54 10.32 34.84
CA ARG A 174 -3.09 9.81 36.11
C ARG A 174 -2.01 9.48 37.12
N LEU A 175 -0.97 8.75 36.70
CA LEU A 175 0.16 8.39 37.57
C LEU A 175 0.97 9.62 38.00
N ALA A 176 1.03 10.67 37.18
CA ALA A 176 1.68 11.92 37.52
C ALA A 176 0.85 12.80 38.48
N GLY A 177 -0.39 12.42 38.79
CA GLY A 177 -1.26 13.14 39.72
C GLY A 177 -1.59 14.55 39.22
N ASP A 178 -2.36 14.67 38.14
CA ASP A 178 -2.92 15.93 37.62
C ASP A 178 -1.93 17.12 37.58
N ALA A 179 -0.66 16.85 37.24
CA ALA A 179 0.33 17.90 37.04
C ALA A 179 -0.03 18.74 35.80
N PRO A 180 -0.03 20.09 35.88
CA PRO A 180 -0.54 20.95 34.83
C PRO A 180 0.26 20.76 33.55
N GLY A 181 -0.44 20.84 32.43
CA GLY A 181 0.03 20.44 31.11
C GLY A 181 1.35 21.09 30.73
N ASP A 182 2.41 20.29 30.67
CA ASP A 182 3.48 20.53 29.71
C ASP A 182 4.32 19.28 29.37
N ALA A 183 3.66 18.14 29.20
CA ALA A 183 4.32 16.95 28.65
C ALA A 183 4.53 17.02 27.12
N SER A 184 3.99 18.04 26.44
CA SER A 184 4.18 18.24 25.00
C SER A 184 5.44 19.08 24.66
N ALA A 185 5.99 19.83 25.62
CA ALA A 185 7.16 20.69 25.39
C ALA A 185 8.52 19.95 25.33
N THR A 186 8.56 18.62 25.54
CA THR A 186 9.84 17.88 25.55
C THR A 186 9.87 16.68 24.60
N VAL A 187 9.27 16.81 23.42
CA VAL A 187 9.79 16.10 22.24
C VAL A 187 10.55 17.11 21.40
N LYS A 188 11.72 17.52 21.93
CA LYS A 188 12.75 18.13 21.09
C LYS A 188 13.18 17.07 20.08
N ARG A 189 12.77 17.20 18.82
CA ARG A 189 13.41 16.47 17.72
C ARG A 189 14.87 16.92 17.68
N THR A 190 15.75 16.12 18.25
CA THR A 190 17.17 16.21 17.98
C THR A 190 17.43 15.57 16.64
N THR A 191 18.08 16.31 15.74
CA THR A 191 18.68 15.69 14.55
C THR A 191 19.80 14.73 14.99
N ALA A 192 20.28 13.87 14.10
CA ALA A 192 21.38 12.93 14.39
C ALA A 192 22.69 13.60 14.87
N ARG A 193 22.76 14.95 14.93
CA ARG A 193 23.87 15.74 15.50
C ARG A 193 23.50 16.56 16.75
N GLY A 194 22.33 16.34 17.34
CA GLY A 194 22.01 16.86 18.68
C GLY A 194 21.59 18.34 18.77
N GLU A 195 21.29 19.01 17.66
CA GLU A 195 20.76 20.38 17.69
C GLU A 195 19.23 20.39 17.61
N THR A 196 18.62 21.26 18.43
CA THR A 196 17.17 21.42 18.55
C THR A 196 16.70 22.53 17.62
N LEU A 197 15.80 22.22 16.68
CA LEU A 197 15.16 23.24 15.85
C LEU A 197 14.27 24.13 16.74
N GLN A 198 14.59 25.43 16.79
CA GLN A 198 13.69 26.47 17.27
C GLN A 198 12.77 26.92 16.14
#